data_AF-A0A5C5FMA6-F1
#
_entry.id   AF-A0A5C5FMA6-F1
#
_cell.length_a   1.000
_cell.length_b   1.000
_cell.length_c   1.000
_cell.angle_alpha   90.00
_cell.angle_beta   90.00
_cell.angle_gamma   90.00
#
_symmetry.space_group_name_H-M   'P 1'
#
loop_
_entity.id
_entity.type
_entity.pdbx_description
1 polymer ?
#
loop_
_entity_poly.entity_id
_entity_poly.type
_entity_poly.pdbx_seq_one_letter_code
_entity_poly.pdbx_strand_id
1 'polypeptide(L)'
;MAFQRSVPCLACGVETSNRCSSCAKAGIDLGFCSAAHQKLLWHLHKLVCGRGKANPFVWPRLTVEEAEDAIEHRNVAFLEHATTSMLIVSSGRAMSPVGIDRALPHLQNAIRALSVTAPPCRPEDVATEQRLLAHIRLFEEERNFGPRRTPHGAEYVVRVLRSMTTWTSKLDTDILEHVPTPPGRTPFLHRALAYYALAYSPAGTEASSLSGKAWAQVVRSFETELRPKDPALAREGLSELAVVVERAAERALRTWEAVRDGR
;
A
#
# COMPACT_ATOMS: atom_id res chain seq x y z
N MET A 1 -22.75 28.03 -13.40
CA MET A 1 -22.05 27.48 -12.22
C MET A 1 -21.97 25.97 -12.41
N ALA A 2 -20.77 25.41 -12.56
CA ALA A 2 -20.61 23.96 -12.68
C ALA A 2 -20.91 23.31 -11.32
N PHE A 3 -21.78 22.30 -11.30
CA PHE A 3 -22.06 21.50 -10.11
C PHE A 3 -20.76 20.83 -9.67
N GLN A 4 -20.13 21.35 -8.61
CA GLN A 4 -18.91 20.76 -8.07
C GLN A 4 -19.33 19.46 -7.38
N ARG A 5 -19.05 18.32 -8.02
CA ARG A 5 -19.39 17.00 -7.47
C ARG A 5 -18.73 16.87 -6.10
N SER A 6 -19.51 16.60 -5.06
CA SER A 6 -18.94 16.24 -3.76
C SER A 6 -18.27 14.88 -3.88
N VAL A 7 -17.24 14.67 -3.08
CA VAL A 7 -16.52 13.39 -2.97
C VAL A 7 -16.41 13.02 -1.50
N PRO A 8 -16.41 11.72 -1.15
CA PRO A 8 -16.26 11.31 0.23
C PRO A 8 -14.85 11.61 0.74
N CYS A 9 -14.75 12.03 1.99
CA CYS A 9 -13.48 12.19 2.66
C CYS A 9 -12.79 10.83 2.84
N LEU A 10 -11.54 10.69 2.40
CA LEU A 10 -10.78 9.43 2.52
C LEU A 10 -10.70 8.90 3.96
N ALA A 11 -10.68 9.78 4.96
CA ALA A 11 -10.57 9.38 6.36
C ALA A 11 -11.91 8.96 6.98
N CYS A 12 -12.97 9.75 6.77
CA CYS A 12 -14.24 9.60 7.51
C CYS A 12 -15.48 9.33 6.65
N GLY A 13 -15.38 9.44 5.32
CA GLY A 13 -16.46 9.22 4.37
C GLY A 13 -17.48 10.35 4.24
N VAL A 14 -17.35 11.43 5.01
CA VAL A 14 -18.24 12.61 4.88
C VAL A 14 -18.01 13.29 3.54
N GLU A 15 -19.11 13.64 2.86
CA GLU A 15 -19.09 14.37 1.59
C GLU A 15 -18.39 15.73 1.73
N THR A 16 -17.52 16.05 0.78
CA THR A 16 -16.79 17.30 0.76
C THR A 16 -16.52 17.80 -0.65
N SER A 17 -16.42 19.13 -0.80
CA SER A 17 -15.91 19.79 -2.00
C SER A 17 -14.38 19.97 -1.98
N ASN A 18 -13.75 19.77 -0.81
CA ASN A 18 -12.32 19.94 -0.63
C ASN A 18 -11.56 18.74 -1.19
N ARG A 19 -10.69 18.99 -2.17
CA ARG A 19 -9.96 17.98 -2.92
C ARG A 19 -8.46 18.16 -2.75
N CYS A 20 -7.72 17.06 -2.78
CA CYS A 20 -6.28 17.12 -2.94
C CYS A 20 -5.93 17.71 -4.31
N SER A 21 -5.34 18.91 -4.33
CA SER A 21 -5.03 19.65 -5.56
C SER A 21 -4.08 18.87 -6.49
N SER A 22 -3.10 18.16 -5.93
CA SER A 22 -2.16 17.33 -6.69
C SER A 22 -2.82 16.12 -7.34
N CYS A 23 -3.76 15.46 -6.65
CA CYS A 23 -4.50 14.32 -7.19
C CYS A 23 -5.54 14.75 -8.22
N ALA A 24 -6.22 15.88 -8.00
CA ALA A 24 -7.14 16.46 -8.98
C ALA A 24 -6.43 16.75 -10.31
N LYS A 25 -5.19 17.30 -10.26
CA LYS A 25 -4.34 17.48 -11.45
C LYS A 25 -3.89 16.17 -12.10
N ALA A 26 -3.91 15.06 -11.37
CA ALA A 26 -3.66 13.72 -11.89
C ALA A 26 -4.94 13.06 -12.44
N GLY A 27 -6.10 13.74 -12.40
CA GLY A 27 -7.36 13.20 -12.90
C GLY A 27 -8.05 12.23 -11.96
N ILE A 28 -7.77 12.28 -10.65
CA ILE A 28 -8.52 11.55 -9.62
C ILE A 28 -8.96 12.48 -8.50
N ASP A 29 -10.20 12.30 -8.05
CA ASP A 29 -10.80 13.13 -7.02
C ASP A 29 -10.74 12.47 -5.66
N LEU A 30 -9.76 12.87 -4.85
CA LEU A 30 -9.59 12.40 -3.47
C LEU A 30 -9.93 13.53 -2.50
N GLY A 31 -10.93 13.29 -1.64
CA GLY A 31 -11.50 14.28 -0.74
C GLY A 31 -10.92 14.26 0.68
N PHE A 32 -10.83 15.44 1.29
CA PHE A 32 -10.54 15.61 2.72
C PHE A 32 -11.46 16.67 3.31
N CYS A 33 -12.36 16.31 4.23
CA CYS A 33 -13.30 17.29 4.78
C CYS A 33 -12.63 18.34 5.68
N SER A 34 -11.40 18.09 6.13
CA SER A 34 -10.60 19.02 6.93
C SER A 34 -9.09 18.84 6.68
N ALA A 35 -8.30 19.87 6.99
CA ALA A 35 -6.84 19.77 6.98
C ALA A 35 -6.32 18.77 8.03
N ALA A 36 -7.05 18.56 9.12
CA ALA A 36 -6.73 17.55 10.13
C ALA A 36 -6.77 16.13 9.53
N HIS A 37 -7.84 15.77 8.83
CA HIS A 37 -7.95 14.47 8.15
C HIS A 37 -6.89 14.29 7.06
N GLN A 38 -6.50 15.36 6.35
CA GLN A 38 -5.39 15.29 5.40
C GLN A 38 -4.07 15.01 6.12
N LYS A 39 -3.78 15.69 7.23
CA LYS A 39 -2.56 15.47 8.03
C LYS A 39 -2.48 14.04 8.57
N LEU A 40 -3.59 13.47 9.02
CA LEU A 40 -3.64 12.08 9.50
C LEU A 40 -3.23 11.05 8.44
N LEU A 41 -3.35 11.38 7.16
CA LEU A 41 -3.03 10.48 6.05
C LEU A 41 -1.79 10.90 5.25
N TRP A 42 -1.26 12.10 5.49
CA TRP A 42 -0.29 12.75 4.60
C TRP A 42 1.03 11.99 4.49
N HIS A 43 1.53 11.43 5.59
CA HIS A 43 2.81 10.70 5.64
C HIS A 43 2.84 9.49 4.70
N LEU A 44 1.69 8.86 4.45
CA LEU A 44 1.56 7.76 3.48
C LEU A 44 1.02 8.25 2.13
N HIS A 45 0.01 9.12 2.14
CA HIS A 45 -0.59 9.63 0.91
C HIS A 45 0.44 10.32 0.02
N LYS A 46 1.43 11.04 0.59
CA LYS A 46 2.49 11.72 -0.18
C LYS A 46 3.27 10.78 -1.13
N LEU A 47 3.39 9.49 -0.78
CA LEU A 47 4.09 8.48 -1.57
C LEU A 47 3.42 8.28 -2.93
N VAL A 48 2.09 8.36 -2.96
CA VAL A 48 1.24 8.07 -4.13
C VAL A 48 0.41 9.29 -4.57
N CYS A 49 0.70 10.47 -4.03
CA CYS A 49 0.00 11.72 -4.35
C CYS A 49 0.64 12.43 -5.56
N GLY A 50 -0.18 12.95 -6.47
CA GLY A 50 0.27 13.79 -7.59
C GLY A 50 0.43 13.08 -8.93
N ARG A 51 0.83 13.87 -9.94
CA ARG A 51 0.96 13.42 -11.33
C ARG A 51 1.98 12.27 -11.43
N GLY A 52 1.63 11.26 -12.21
CA GLY A 52 2.48 10.08 -12.43
C GLY A 52 2.44 9.03 -11.33
N LYS A 53 1.71 9.27 -10.23
CA LYS A 53 1.58 8.30 -9.11
C LYS A 53 0.18 8.16 -8.51
N ALA A 54 -0.64 9.20 -8.58
CA ALA A 54 -2.00 9.15 -8.03
C ALA A 54 -2.99 8.48 -8.98
N ASN A 55 -2.79 8.57 -10.29
CA ASN A 55 -3.64 7.93 -11.29
C ASN A 55 -2.82 7.65 -12.57
N PRO A 56 -2.51 6.37 -12.87
CA PRO A 56 -2.83 5.19 -12.07
C PRO A 56 -2.11 5.19 -10.70
N PHE A 57 -2.66 4.47 -9.71
CA PHE A 57 -1.96 4.25 -8.43
C PHE A 57 -0.70 3.42 -8.71
N VAL A 58 0.46 4.04 -8.57
CA VAL A 58 1.77 3.40 -8.74
C VAL A 58 2.73 3.80 -7.63
N TRP A 59 3.58 2.85 -7.25
CA TRP A 59 4.72 3.09 -6.38
C TRP A 59 5.77 3.92 -7.13
N PRO A 60 6.36 4.94 -6.48
CA PRO A 60 7.40 5.73 -7.09
C PRO A 60 8.64 4.86 -7.34
N ARG A 61 9.26 5.05 -8.51
CA ARG A 61 10.58 4.50 -8.84
C ARG A 61 11.62 4.90 -7.80
N LEU A 62 12.69 4.11 -7.72
CA LEU A 62 13.78 4.35 -6.77
C LEU A 62 14.66 5.50 -7.29
N THR A 63 15.16 6.35 -6.39
CA THR A 63 16.35 7.16 -6.69
C THR A 63 17.55 6.24 -6.92
N VAL A 64 18.63 6.77 -7.48
CA VAL A 64 19.85 5.97 -7.71
C VAL A 64 20.42 5.51 -6.36
N GLU A 65 20.36 6.40 -5.37
CA GLU A 65 20.81 6.15 -4.00
C GLU A 65 19.97 5.07 -3.31
N GLU A 66 18.64 5.12 -3.44
CA GLU A 66 17.74 4.08 -2.94
C GLU A 66 18.00 2.73 -3.60
N ALA A 67 18.25 2.70 -4.92
CA ALA A 67 18.55 1.46 -5.64
C ALA A 67 19.87 0.82 -5.18
N GLU A 68 20.94 1.61 -5.04
CA GLU A 68 22.22 1.07 -4.56
C GLU A 68 22.17 0.67 -3.08
N ASP A 69 21.47 1.43 -2.23
CA ASP A 69 21.24 1.05 -0.83
C ASP A 69 20.46 -0.26 -0.71
N ALA A 70 19.41 -0.46 -1.53
CA ALA A 70 18.68 -1.72 -1.59
C ALA A 70 19.58 -2.90 -2.05
N ILE A 71 20.49 -2.65 -2.99
CA ILE A 71 21.47 -3.65 -3.45
C ILE A 71 22.47 -3.98 -2.34
N GLU A 72 23.02 -2.98 -1.66
CA GLU A 72 23.99 -3.18 -0.58
C GLU A 72 23.43 -4.06 0.54
N HIS A 73 22.17 -3.83 0.92
CA HIS A 73 21.53 -4.47 2.08
C HIS A 73 20.70 -5.72 1.76
N ARG A 74 20.74 -6.23 0.53
CA ARG A 74 19.90 -7.33 0.04
C ARG A 74 19.95 -8.66 0.82
N ASN A 75 20.98 -8.87 1.67
CA ASN A 75 21.27 -10.13 2.37
C ASN A 75 21.03 -10.09 3.90
N VAL A 76 20.38 -9.08 4.46
CA VAL A 76 20.16 -9.01 5.92
C VAL A 76 19.10 -10.07 6.35
N ALA A 77 19.30 -10.73 7.50
CA ALA A 77 18.50 -11.90 7.92
C ALA A 77 16.98 -11.66 8.06
N PHE A 78 16.54 -10.48 8.52
CA PHE A 78 15.11 -10.11 8.55
C PHE A 78 14.52 -10.02 7.12
N LEU A 79 15.39 -9.85 6.13
CA LEU A 79 15.11 -9.54 4.74
C LEU A 79 15.22 -10.77 3.82
N GLU A 80 15.65 -11.94 4.31
CA GLU A 80 15.66 -13.18 3.51
C GLU A 80 14.26 -13.50 2.95
N HIS A 81 13.21 -13.20 3.71
CA HIS A 81 11.83 -13.42 3.27
C HIS A 81 11.42 -12.44 2.17
N ALA A 82 11.78 -11.16 2.30
CA ALA A 82 11.54 -10.15 1.28
C ALA A 82 12.36 -10.41 0.00
N THR A 83 13.63 -10.77 0.13
CA THR A 83 14.51 -11.18 -0.98
C THR A 83 13.98 -12.43 -1.67
N THR A 84 13.53 -13.43 -0.92
CA THR A 84 12.88 -14.62 -1.48
C THR A 84 11.59 -14.25 -2.21
N SER A 85 10.74 -13.38 -1.64
CA SER A 85 9.54 -12.87 -2.33
C SER A 85 9.87 -12.10 -3.60
N MET A 86 10.87 -11.21 -3.61
CA MET A 86 11.30 -10.49 -4.82
C MET A 86 11.82 -11.44 -5.90
N LEU A 87 12.58 -12.46 -5.52
CA LEU A 87 13.07 -13.48 -6.43
C LEU A 87 11.93 -14.35 -6.98
N ILE A 88 10.95 -14.73 -6.17
CA ILE A 88 9.74 -15.42 -6.62
C ILE A 88 8.96 -14.55 -7.61
N VAL A 89 8.77 -13.27 -7.29
CA VAL A 89 8.02 -12.33 -8.15
C VAL A 89 8.73 -12.12 -9.50
N SER A 90 10.05 -12.03 -9.51
CA SER A 90 10.84 -11.81 -10.73
C SER A 90 11.06 -13.07 -11.57
N SER A 91 11.20 -14.25 -10.93
CA SER A 91 11.48 -15.51 -11.62
C SER A 91 10.24 -16.40 -11.84
N GLY A 92 9.13 -16.12 -11.16
CA GLY A 92 7.92 -16.93 -11.16
C GLY A 92 8.05 -18.27 -10.44
N ARG A 93 9.13 -18.51 -9.67
CA ARG A 93 9.39 -19.81 -9.01
C ARG A 93 10.01 -19.64 -7.63
N ALA A 94 9.68 -20.55 -6.71
CA ALA A 94 10.42 -20.72 -5.46
C ALA A 94 11.82 -21.25 -5.74
N MET A 95 12.85 -20.65 -5.15
CA MET A 95 14.25 -21.03 -5.37
C MET A 95 14.87 -21.64 -4.11
N SER A 96 15.75 -22.63 -4.31
CA SER A 96 16.61 -23.14 -3.23
C SER A 96 17.68 -22.11 -2.86
N PRO A 97 18.34 -22.22 -1.70
CA PRO A 97 19.44 -21.31 -1.32
C PRO A 97 20.55 -21.22 -2.38
N VAL A 98 20.92 -22.34 -3.00
CA VAL A 98 21.89 -22.38 -4.11
C VAL A 98 21.37 -21.68 -5.37
N GLY A 99 20.05 -21.66 -5.58
CA GLY A 99 19.41 -20.91 -6.66
C GLY A 99 19.41 -19.40 -6.40
N ILE A 100 19.31 -18.97 -5.14
CA ILE A 100 19.35 -17.55 -4.73
C ILE A 100 20.70 -16.93 -5.11
N ASP A 101 21.82 -17.59 -4.79
CA ASP A 101 23.16 -17.07 -5.10
C ASP A 101 23.38 -16.86 -6.60
N ARG A 102 22.87 -17.78 -7.43
CA ARG A 102 22.97 -17.67 -8.90
C ARG A 102 22.07 -16.57 -9.47
N ALA A 103 20.94 -16.29 -8.84
CA ALA A 103 20.00 -15.26 -9.28
C ALA A 103 20.38 -13.84 -8.80
N LEU A 104 21.34 -13.73 -7.89
CA LEU A 104 21.69 -12.46 -7.24
C LEU A 104 22.12 -11.35 -8.22
N PRO A 105 22.97 -11.60 -9.24
CA PRO A 105 23.30 -10.57 -10.24
C PRO A 105 22.07 -10.10 -11.03
N HIS A 106 21.12 -11.01 -11.31
CA HIS A 106 19.87 -10.66 -11.99
C HIS A 106 18.99 -9.78 -11.12
N LEU A 107 18.90 -10.05 -9.82
CA LEU A 107 18.19 -9.21 -8.86
C LEU A 107 18.80 -7.80 -8.79
N GLN A 108 20.12 -7.68 -8.75
CA GLN A 108 20.79 -6.36 -8.75
C GLN A 108 20.48 -5.55 -10.00
N ASN A 109 20.55 -6.18 -11.17
CA ASN A 109 20.20 -5.54 -12.44
C ASN A 109 18.72 -5.15 -12.49
N ALA A 110 17.84 -6.01 -11.96
CA ALA A 110 16.42 -5.69 -11.83
C ALA A 110 16.22 -4.45 -10.94
N ILE A 111 16.84 -4.38 -9.77
CA ILE A 111 16.74 -3.23 -8.86
C ILE A 111 17.21 -1.94 -9.55
N ARG A 112 18.35 -1.97 -10.27
CA ARG A 112 18.82 -0.80 -11.03
C ARG A 112 17.85 -0.38 -12.13
N ALA A 113 17.19 -1.34 -12.79
CA ALA A 113 16.16 -1.06 -13.79
C ALA A 113 14.89 -0.41 -13.18
N LEU A 114 14.71 -0.44 -11.86
CA LEU A 114 13.61 0.24 -11.17
C LEU A 114 13.94 1.70 -10.80
N SER A 115 15.16 2.16 -11.07
CA SER A 115 15.58 3.53 -10.78
C SER A 115 14.92 4.56 -11.71
N VAL A 116 14.78 5.81 -11.25
CA VAL A 116 14.22 6.94 -12.01
C VAL A 116 14.99 7.23 -13.30
N THR A 117 16.27 6.85 -13.38
CA THR A 117 17.14 7.04 -14.55
C THR A 117 17.03 5.92 -15.58
N ALA A 118 16.46 4.77 -15.21
CA ALA A 118 16.32 3.66 -16.14
C ALA A 118 15.19 3.91 -17.15
N PRO A 119 15.26 3.33 -18.37
CA PRO A 119 14.15 3.37 -19.32
C PRO A 119 12.85 2.86 -18.68
N PRO A 120 11.68 3.35 -19.10
CA PRO A 120 10.40 2.78 -18.67
C PRO A 120 10.32 1.31 -19.10
N CYS A 121 9.73 0.46 -18.26
CA CYS A 121 9.46 -0.93 -18.63
C CYS A 121 8.46 -1.01 -19.79
N ARG A 122 8.41 -2.17 -20.42
CA ARG A 122 7.38 -2.44 -21.44
C ARG A 122 6.00 -2.51 -20.76
N PRO A 123 4.90 -2.17 -21.46
CA PRO A 123 3.57 -2.21 -20.87
C PRO A 123 3.21 -3.53 -20.18
N GLU A 124 3.66 -4.66 -20.72
CA GLU A 124 3.48 -6.00 -20.17
C GLU A 124 4.22 -6.25 -18.84
N ASP A 125 5.28 -5.49 -18.58
CA ASP A 125 6.15 -5.66 -17.41
C ASP A 125 5.75 -4.73 -16.23
N VAL A 126 4.86 -3.76 -16.46
CA VAL A 126 4.47 -2.73 -15.47
C VAL A 126 3.98 -3.36 -14.17
N ALA A 127 3.17 -4.43 -14.23
CA ALA A 127 2.67 -5.09 -13.03
C ALA A 127 3.81 -5.72 -12.20
N THR A 128 4.79 -6.32 -12.87
CA THR A 128 5.98 -6.90 -12.22
C THR A 128 6.88 -5.80 -11.65
N GLU A 129 7.10 -4.71 -12.40
CA GLU A 129 7.82 -3.52 -11.92
C GLU A 129 7.21 -2.99 -10.62
N GLN A 130 5.89 -2.79 -10.62
CA GLN A 130 5.16 -2.23 -9.49
C GLN A 130 5.16 -3.15 -8.26
N ARG A 131 5.10 -4.48 -8.46
CA ARG A 131 5.28 -5.44 -7.36
C ARG A 131 6.68 -5.36 -6.78
N LEU A 132 7.72 -5.34 -7.62
CA LEU A 132 9.11 -5.25 -7.14
C LEU A 132 9.35 -3.93 -6.39
N LEU A 133 8.87 -2.80 -6.91
CA LEU A 133 8.92 -1.52 -6.21
C LEU A 133 8.24 -1.58 -4.85
N ALA A 134 7.03 -2.14 -4.77
CA ALA A 134 6.31 -2.30 -3.50
C ALA A 134 7.14 -3.08 -2.46
N HIS A 135 7.74 -4.20 -2.89
CA HIS A 135 8.59 -5.04 -2.04
C HIS A 135 9.88 -4.33 -1.60
N ILE A 136 10.53 -3.57 -2.49
CA ILE A 136 11.75 -2.82 -2.12
C ILE A 136 11.42 -1.68 -1.16
N ARG A 137 10.31 -0.96 -1.38
CA ARG A 137 9.86 0.10 -0.45
C ARG A 137 9.52 -0.46 0.93
N LEU A 138 8.85 -1.61 0.98
CA LEU A 138 8.64 -2.33 2.23
C LEU A 138 9.97 -2.71 2.90
N PHE A 139 10.92 -3.23 2.12
CA PHE A 139 12.25 -3.60 2.59
C PHE A 139 13.02 -2.41 3.18
N GLU A 140 13.04 -1.26 2.50
CA GLU A 140 13.74 -0.05 2.95
C GLU A 140 13.19 0.41 4.30
N GLU A 141 11.87 0.40 4.43
CA GLU A 141 11.18 0.77 5.66
C GLU A 141 11.47 -0.25 6.76
N GLU A 142 11.38 -1.55 6.49
CA GLU A 142 11.73 -2.60 7.44
C GLU A 142 13.19 -2.53 7.90
N ARG A 143 14.11 -2.12 7.03
CA ARG A 143 15.53 -1.96 7.37
C ARG A 143 15.77 -0.71 8.21
N ASN A 144 15.20 0.43 7.81
CA ASN A 144 15.32 1.70 8.54
C ASN A 144 14.65 1.64 9.92
N PHE A 145 13.64 0.78 10.07
CA PHE A 145 12.77 0.72 11.25
C PHE A 145 12.79 -0.60 12.03
N GLY A 146 13.45 -1.64 11.53
CA GLY A 146 13.62 -2.92 12.20
C GLY A 146 14.56 -2.84 13.41
N PRO A 147 14.83 -3.98 14.09
CA PRO A 147 14.33 -4.38 15.43
C PRO A 147 14.65 -3.43 16.60
N ARG A 148 15.06 -2.18 16.37
CA ARG A 148 14.91 -1.11 17.35
C ARG A 148 13.42 -0.95 17.59
N ARG A 149 12.94 -1.58 18.67
CA ARG A 149 11.63 -1.30 19.28
C ARG A 149 11.57 0.20 19.57
N THR A 150 11.23 1.01 18.58
CA THR A 150 10.74 2.35 18.86
C THR A 150 9.30 2.14 19.29
N PRO A 151 8.99 2.39 20.57
CA PRO A 151 7.62 2.29 21.03
C PRO A 151 6.83 3.31 20.19
N HIS A 152 5.91 2.82 19.37
CA HIS A 152 4.80 3.58 18.79
C HIS A 152 5.01 4.40 17.50
N GLY A 153 6.13 4.29 16.78
CA GLY A 153 6.33 5.09 15.54
C GLY A 153 6.60 4.29 14.26
N ALA A 154 7.56 3.37 14.31
CA ALA A 154 8.22 2.84 13.12
C ALA A 154 7.59 1.55 12.55
N GLU A 155 7.03 0.70 13.42
CA GLU A 155 6.29 -0.52 13.03
C GLU A 155 5.04 -0.19 12.20
N TYR A 156 4.50 1.02 12.39
CA TYR A 156 3.28 1.47 11.76
C TYR A 156 3.38 1.56 10.23
N VAL A 157 4.40 2.25 9.70
CA VAL A 157 4.55 2.45 8.25
C VAL A 157 4.84 1.12 7.55
N VAL A 158 5.75 0.32 8.12
CA VAL A 158 6.06 -1.04 7.67
C VAL A 158 4.79 -1.87 7.52
N ARG A 159 3.92 -1.87 8.54
CA ARG A 159 2.67 -2.63 8.50
C ARG A 159 1.74 -2.15 7.38
N VAL A 160 1.61 -0.84 7.19
CA VAL A 160 0.78 -0.32 6.08
C VAL A 160 1.33 -0.77 4.74
N LEU A 161 2.64 -0.60 4.49
CA LEU A 161 3.26 -0.97 3.23
C LEU A 161 3.20 -2.47 2.96
N ARG A 162 3.34 -3.29 3.99
CA ARG A 162 3.17 -4.74 3.89
C ARG A 162 1.77 -5.10 3.44
N SER A 163 0.75 -4.52 4.07
CA SER A 163 -0.64 -4.72 3.65
C SER A 163 -0.88 -4.24 2.23
N MET A 164 -0.37 -3.06 1.86
CA MET A 164 -0.54 -2.51 0.51
C MET A 164 0.15 -3.35 -0.57
N THR A 165 1.33 -3.92 -0.28
CA THR A 165 2.05 -4.81 -1.20
C THR A 165 1.25 -6.06 -1.49
N THR A 166 0.72 -6.71 -0.44
CA THR A 166 -0.17 -7.87 -0.56
C THR A 166 -1.38 -7.54 -1.42
N TRP A 167 -1.97 -6.38 -1.22
CA TRP A 167 -3.13 -5.93 -1.99
C TRP A 167 -2.86 -5.70 -3.45
N THR A 168 -1.82 -4.94 -3.77
CA THR A 168 -1.44 -4.70 -5.16
C THR A 168 -1.17 -6.01 -5.87
N SER A 169 -0.54 -6.97 -5.18
CA SER A 169 -0.33 -8.31 -5.75
C SER A 169 -1.66 -9.02 -6.01
N LYS A 170 -2.49 -9.25 -4.98
CA LYS A 170 -3.75 -10.01 -5.11
C LYS A 170 -4.75 -9.38 -6.08
N LEU A 171 -4.86 -8.05 -6.08
CA LEU A 171 -5.73 -7.36 -7.03
C LEU A 171 -5.27 -7.58 -8.46
N ASP A 172 -3.97 -7.42 -8.72
CA ASP A 172 -3.44 -7.47 -10.08
C ASP A 172 -3.30 -8.91 -10.61
N THR A 173 -3.09 -9.91 -9.74
CA THR A 173 -2.93 -11.32 -10.13
C THR A 173 -4.24 -12.11 -10.09
N ASP A 174 -5.03 -11.93 -9.04
CA ASP A 174 -6.12 -12.85 -8.74
C ASP A 174 -7.47 -12.24 -9.14
N ILE A 175 -7.68 -10.95 -8.87
CA ILE A 175 -9.02 -10.32 -8.95
C ILE A 175 -9.29 -9.64 -10.29
N LEU A 176 -8.30 -9.00 -10.89
CA LEU A 176 -8.49 -8.11 -12.06
C LEU A 176 -8.01 -8.70 -13.39
N GLU A 177 -7.46 -9.92 -13.40
CA GLU A 177 -7.04 -10.74 -14.56
C GLU A 177 -6.73 -9.94 -15.85
N HIS A 178 -5.47 -9.53 -16.01
CA HIS A 178 -4.90 -8.92 -17.24
C HIS A 178 -5.57 -7.63 -17.74
N VAL A 179 -6.46 -6.99 -16.98
CA VAL A 179 -6.91 -5.63 -17.28
C VAL A 179 -5.81 -4.65 -16.85
N PRO A 180 -5.16 -3.90 -17.77
CA PRO A 180 -3.97 -3.11 -17.44
C PRO A 180 -4.20 -2.07 -16.34
N THR A 181 -5.44 -1.58 -16.19
CA THR A 181 -5.88 -0.80 -15.01
C THR A 181 -7.41 -0.63 -15.03
N PRO A 182 -8.19 -1.44 -14.30
CA PRO A 182 -9.64 -1.27 -14.30
C PRO A 182 -10.03 0.06 -13.62
N PRO A 183 -11.10 0.74 -14.07
CA PRO A 183 -11.47 2.07 -13.61
C PRO A 183 -11.59 2.23 -12.08
N GLY A 184 -11.97 1.17 -11.36
CA GLY A 184 -12.07 1.16 -9.90
C GLY A 184 -10.77 0.90 -9.13
N ARG A 185 -9.69 0.45 -9.78
CA ARG A 185 -8.44 0.07 -9.10
C ARG A 185 -7.79 1.22 -8.37
N THR A 186 -7.63 2.35 -9.05
CA THR A 186 -6.92 3.50 -8.47
C THR A 186 -7.68 4.07 -7.26
N PRO A 187 -8.99 4.39 -7.35
CA PRO A 187 -9.74 4.85 -6.18
C PRO A 187 -9.76 3.83 -5.04
N PHE A 188 -9.86 2.53 -5.35
CA PHE A 188 -9.80 1.46 -4.37
C PHE A 188 -8.49 1.48 -3.58
N LEU A 189 -7.33 1.50 -4.27
CA LEU A 189 -6.02 1.45 -3.62
C LEU A 189 -5.75 2.68 -2.74
N HIS A 190 -6.23 3.87 -3.12
CA HIS A 190 -6.15 5.05 -2.24
C HIS A 190 -6.98 4.89 -0.95
N ARG A 191 -8.16 4.27 -1.04
CA ARG A 191 -8.99 3.98 0.14
C ARG A 191 -8.38 2.89 1.01
N ALA A 192 -7.81 1.84 0.41
CA ALA A 192 -7.11 0.79 1.12
C ALA A 192 -5.90 1.37 1.89
N LEU A 193 -5.12 2.23 1.25
CA LEU A 193 -4.01 2.95 1.89
C LEU A 193 -4.49 3.78 3.08
N ALA A 194 -5.57 4.56 2.91
CA ALA A 194 -6.16 5.35 3.97
C ALA A 194 -6.66 4.48 5.13
N TYR A 195 -7.31 3.36 4.83
CA TYR A 195 -7.78 2.41 5.84
C TYR A 195 -6.61 1.88 6.68
N TYR A 196 -5.54 1.35 6.07
CA TYR A 196 -4.41 0.82 6.84
C TYR A 196 -3.68 1.90 7.63
N ALA A 197 -3.54 3.10 7.06
CA ALA A 197 -3.00 4.25 7.77
C ALA A 197 -3.78 4.53 9.07
N LEU A 198 -5.10 4.43 9.04
CA LEU A 198 -5.93 4.68 10.21
C LEU A 198 -5.95 3.46 11.16
N ALA A 199 -6.08 2.25 10.61
CA ALA A 199 -6.20 1.01 11.37
C ALA A 199 -4.92 0.63 12.14
N TYR A 200 -3.75 1.02 11.66
CA TYR A 200 -2.48 0.80 12.35
C TYR A 200 -2.00 1.99 13.18
N SER A 201 -2.76 3.09 13.21
CA SER A 201 -2.48 4.20 14.13
C SER A 201 -2.61 3.74 15.58
N PRO A 202 -1.89 4.37 16.53
CA PRO A 202 -1.97 4.00 17.94
C PRO A 202 -3.42 4.01 18.45
N ALA A 203 -3.78 3.02 19.27
CA ALA A 203 -5.14 2.89 19.81
C ALA A 203 -5.53 4.12 20.64
N GLY A 204 -6.82 4.51 20.57
CA GLY A 204 -7.34 5.68 21.28
C GLY A 204 -7.07 7.02 20.59
N THR A 205 -6.31 7.04 19.49
CA THR A 205 -6.15 8.24 18.67
C THR A 205 -7.37 8.48 17.79
N GLU A 206 -7.58 9.74 17.38
CA GLU A 206 -8.59 10.11 16.36
C GLU A 206 -8.41 9.29 15.08
N ALA A 207 -7.18 9.05 14.66
CA ALA A 207 -6.90 8.22 13.49
C ALA A 207 -7.46 6.79 13.64
N SER A 208 -7.20 6.15 14.78
CA SER A 208 -7.69 4.79 15.03
C SER A 208 -9.23 4.70 15.06
N SER A 209 -9.91 5.73 15.55
CA SER A 209 -11.39 5.76 15.62
C SER A 209 -12.06 5.94 14.25
N LEU A 210 -11.33 6.48 13.27
CA LEU A 210 -11.81 6.65 11.89
C LEU A 210 -11.66 5.37 11.04
N SER A 211 -10.87 4.38 11.48
CA SER A 211 -10.56 3.17 10.72
C SER A 211 -11.80 2.39 10.26
N GLY A 212 -12.84 2.27 11.09
CA GLY A 212 -14.09 1.60 10.72
C GLY A 212 -14.84 2.32 9.58
N LYS A 213 -14.81 3.66 9.56
CA LYS A 213 -15.41 4.46 8.47
C LYS A 213 -14.60 4.32 7.18
N ALA A 214 -13.28 4.33 7.28
CA ALA A 214 -12.41 4.07 6.13
C ALA A 214 -12.61 2.65 5.57
N TRP A 215 -12.76 1.65 6.43
CA TRP A 215 -13.06 0.28 6.02
C TRP A 215 -14.37 0.19 5.23
N ALA A 216 -15.44 0.82 5.72
CA ALA A 216 -16.72 0.85 5.01
C ALA A 216 -16.60 1.47 3.60
N GLN A 217 -15.68 2.42 3.40
CA GLN A 217 -15.39 2.99 2.08
C GLN A 217 -14.60 2.01 1.19
N VAL A 218 -13.67 1.24 1.74
CA VAL A 218 -12.93 0.18 1.02
C VAL A 218 -13.91 -0.87 0.50
N VAL A 219 -14.78 -1.40 1.38
CA VAL A 219 -15.80 -2.40 1.00
C VAL A 219 -16.70 -1.85 -0.10
N ARG A 220 -17.23 -0.64 0.07
CA ARG A 220 -18.10 -0.02 -0.95
C ARG A 220 -17.40 0.15 -2.30
N SER A 221 -16.14 0.61 -2.30
CA SER A 221 -15.35 0.77 -3.52
C SER A 221 -15.11 -0.58 -4.21
N PHE A 222 -14.82 -1.63 -3.43
CA PHE A 222 -14.68 -2.98 -3.94
C PHE A 222 -15.95 -3.47 -4.64
N GLU A 223 -17.10 -3.34 -3.98
CA GLU A 223 -18.39 -3.80 -4.50
C GLU A 223 -18.85 -3.00 -5.73
N THR A 224 -18.67 -1.69 -5.71
CA THR A 224 -19.32 -0.79 -6.68
C THR A 224 -18.43 -0.37 -7.85
N GLU A 225 -17.12 -0.21 -7.61
CA GLU A 225 -16.16 0.34 -8.56
C GLU A 225 -15.27 -0.74 -9.18
N LEU A 226 -14.78 -1.69 -8.37
CA LEU A 226 -13.96 -2.80 -8.88
C LEU A 226 -14.81 -3.86 -9.60
N ARG A 227 -16.04 -4.10 -9.15
CA ARG A 227 -17.00 -5.09 -9.70
C ARG A 227 -16.29 -6.37 -10.17
N PRO A 228 -15.68 -7.15 -9.27
CA PRO A 228 -14.95 -8.35 -9.65
C PRO A 228 -15.86 -9.29 -10.48
N LYS A 229 -15.29 -9.89 -11.53
CA LYS A 229 -16.06 -10.79 -12.42
C LYS A 229 -16.53 -12.05 -11.70
N ASP A 230 -15.74 -12.53 -10.73
CA ASP A 230 -16.07 -13.67 -9.89
C ASP A 230 -16.48 -13.21 -8.47
N PRO A 231 -17.78 -13.25 -8.14
CA PRO A 231 -18.27 -12.93 -6.80
C PRO A 231 -17.73 -13.85 -5.68
N ALA A 232 -17.30 -15.08 -5.99
CA ALA A 232 -16.73 -15.99 -5.00
C ALA A 232 -15.31 -15.56 -4.61
N LEU A 233 -14.44 -15.36 -5.60
CA LEU A 233 -13.10 -14.80 -5.39
C LEU A 233 -13.15 -13.41 -4.74
N ALA A 234 -14.15 -12.60 -5.12
CA ALA A 234 -14.43 -11.30 -4.50
C ALA A 234 -14.71 -11.42 -2.99
N ARG A 235 -15.56 -12.38 -2.60
CA ARG A 235 -15.90 -12.64 -1.19
C ARG A 235 -14.73 -13.22 -0.42
N GLU A 236 -13.95 -14.09 -1.04
CA GLU A 236 -12.73 -14.64 -0.44
C GLU A 236 -11.72 -13.53 -0.17
N GLY A 237 -11.43 -12.71 -1.18
CA GLY A 237 -10.58 -11.54 -1.05
C GLY A 237 -11.08 -10.58 0.02
N LEU A 238 -12.40 -10.32 0.11
CA LEU A 238 -12.98 -9.52 1.18
C LEU A 238 -12.83 -10.15 2.57
N SER A 239 -12.98 -11.47 2.68
CA SER A 239 -12.93 -12.20 3.95
C SER A 239 -11.52 -12.25 4.53
N GLU A 240 -10.49 -12.43 3.68
CA GLU A 240 -9.10 -12.37 4.11
C GLU A 240 -8.75 -11.01 4.71
N LEU A 241 -9.40 -9.94 4.25
CA LEU A 241 -9.21 -8.60 4.80
C LEU A 241 -9.97 -8.39 6.07
N ALA A 242 -11.19 -8.92 6.15
CA ALA A 242 -11.97 -8.90 7.38
C ALA A 242 -11.14 -9.54 8.51
N VAL A 243 -10.41 -10.62 8.26
CA VAL A 243 -9.47 -11.21 9.23
C VAL A 243 -8.35 -10.24 9.63
N VAL A 244 -7.79 -9.46 8.70
CA VAL A 244 -6.79 -8.43 9.02
C VAL A 244 -7.40 -7.29 9.85
N VAL A 245 -8.65 -6.90 9.53
CA VAL A 245 -9.42 -5.86 10.22
C VAL A 245 -9.78 -6.29 11.63
N GLU A 246 -10.29 -7.51 11.82
CA GLU A 246 -10.64 -8.11 13.10
C GLU A 246 -9.41 -8.16 14.02
N ARG A 247 -8.27 -8.64 13.50
CA ARG A 247 -7.02 -8.63 14.26
C ARG A 247 -6.58 -7.21 14.63
N ALA A 248 -6.82 -6.22 13.77
CA ALA A 248 -6.51 -4.81 14.09
C ALA A 248 -7.46 -4.26 15.17
N ALA A 249 -8.76 -4.55 15.07
CA ALA A 249 -9.79 -4.14 16.03
C ALA A 249 -9.59 -4.77 17.41
N GLU A 250 -9.32 -6.08 17.49
CA GLU A 250 -9.02 -6.77 18.74
C GLU A 250 -7.79 -6.21 19.45
N ARG A 251 -6.80 -5.70 18.69
CA ARG A 251 -5.62 -5.04 19.27
C ARG A 251 -5.96 -3.66 19.79
N ALA A 252 -6.71 -2.87 19.03
CA ALA A 252 -7.17 -1.56 19.47
C ALA A 252 -7.99 -1.67 20.77
N LEU A 253 -8.86 -2.68 20.87
CA LEU A 253 -9.63 -2.97 22.08
C LEU A 253 -8.73 -3.34 23.26
N ARG A 254 -7.79 -4.29 23.08
CA ARG A 254 -6.84 -4.71 24.13
C ARG A 254 -5.96 -3.56 24.63
N THR A 255 -5.47 -2.70 23.73
CA THR A 255 -4.67 -1.54 24.11
C THR A 255 -5.50 -0.50 24.85
N TRP A 256 -6.75 -0.28 24.43
CA TRP A 256 -7.68 0.61 25.16
C TRP A 256 -8.00 0.08 26.55
N GLU A 257 -8.22 -1.22 26.71
CA GLU A 257 -8.45 -1.86 28.01
C GLU A 257 -7.22 -1.72 28.93
N ALA A 258 -6.00 -1.92 28.40
CA ALA A 258 -4.77 -1.72 29.17
C ALA A 258 -4.60 -0.28 29.67
N VAL A 259 -4.84 0.70 28.79
CA VAL A 259 -4.79 2.14 29.14
C VAL A 259 -5.89 2.52 30.15
N ARG A 260 -7.11 1.99 29.98
CA ARG A 260 -8.24 2.21 30.90
C ARG A 260 -7.94 1.66 32.29
N ASP A 261 -7.26 0.51 32.37
CA ASP A 261 -6.93 -0.16 33.63
C ASP A 261 -5.66 0.41 34.29
N GLY A 262 -5.07 1.49 33.75
CA GLY A 262 -3.90 2.17 34.32
C GLY A 262 -2.58 1.40 34.22
N ARG A 263 -2.46 0.51 33.23
CA ARG A 263 -1.24 -0.26 32.92
C ARG A 263 -0.43 0.36 31.78
#